data_AF-A0A6N2KIQ6-F1
#
_entry.id   AF-A0A6N2KIQ6-F1
#
_cell.length_a   1.000
_cell.length_b   1.000
_cell.length_c   1.000
_cell.angle_alpha   90.00
_cell.angle_beta   90.00
_cell.angle_gamma   90.00
#
_symmetry.space_group_name_H-M   'P 1'
#
loop_
_entity.id
_entity.type
_entity.pdbx_description
1 polymer ?
#
loop_
_entity_poly.entity_id
_entity_poly.type
_entity_poly.pdbx_seq_one_letter_code
_entity_poly.pdbx_strand_id
1 'polypeptide(L)'
;MGVNLKAIGGFVFLSFLLFAVASSESNDGLLRIGLKKVKFDKNNRIAARLDSQEALRASIRKYNLRGNLGESEDTDIVALKNYLDAQYYGEIGVGTPPQKFVVIFDTGSSNLWVPSSKCYLSVACFFHSKYNSGKSSTYKKNGKSAEIQYGSGSISGFFSNDAVKVGNLAVKDQEFIEATKEPGIAFVAGKFDGILGLGFKEIAVGGAVPVWDNMIKQGVIKEPVFSFWLNRNADDEEGANCICDGPNHYKGKHTYVPVTQKGYWQFNMGDVIIGDKPTGYCSGGCAAIADSGTSLLAGPTTIITMINHAMGASGVVSQQCKAVVSQYGQTRSALKLDSAHLMEPVA
;
A
#
# COMPACT_ATOMS: atom_id res chain seq x y z
N MET A 1 -59.69 -56.43 29.19
CA MET A 1 -59.25 -55.88 27.90
C MET A 1 -58.24 -54.78 28.21
N GLY A 2 -56.96 -54.81 27.89
CA GLY A 2 -56.13 -55.71 27.09
C GLY A 2 -54.89 -54.89 26.70
N VAL A 3 -53.72 -55.35 27.14
CA VAL A 3 -52.36 -55.13 26.58
C VAL A 3 -51.82 -53.69 26.60
N ASN A 4 -50.90 -53.31 27.50
CA ASN A 4 -49.45 -53.53 27.54
C ASN A 4 -48.65 -52.81 26.43
N LEU A 5 -47.66 -52.01 26.84
CA LEU A 5 -46.22 -52.08 26.48
C LEU A 5 -45.53 -50.72 26.19
N LYS A 6 -44.53 -50.44 27.03
CA LYS A 6 -43.16 -49.92 26.75
C LYS A 6 -42.91 -48.45 26.38
N ALA A 7 -42.23 -47.81 27.34
CA ALA A 7 -40.90 -47.18 27.26
C ALA A 7 -40.63 -46.10 26.21
N ILE A 8 -39.98 -45.00 26.64
CA ILE A 8 -38.66 -44.52 26.18
C ILE A 8 -38.33 -43.22 26.94
N GLY A 9 -37.06 -43.09 27.36
CA GLY A 9 -36.56 -42.00 28.20
C GLY A 9 -36.49 -40.64 27.50
N GLY A 10 -36.61 -39.58 28.30
CA GLY A 10 -36.40 -38.19 27.88
C GLY A 10 -35.12 -37.64 28.50
N PHE A 11 -34.12 -37.36 27.66
CA PHE A 11 -32.94 -36.58 28.00
C PHE A 11 -33.35 -35.12 28.28
N VAL A 12 -32.93 -34.58 29.43
CA VAL A 12 -33.05 -33.14 29.74
C VAL A 12 -31.91 -32.41 29.04
N PHE A 13 -32.21 -31.70 27.96
CA PHE A 13 -31.28 -30.78 27.31
C PHE A 13 -31.43 -29.39 27.95
N LEU A 14 -30.44 -28.99 28.74
CA LEU A 14 -30.34 -27.62 29.27
C LEU A 14 -29.92 -26.69 28.13
N SER A 15 -30.88 -25.96 27.55
CA SER A 15 -30.58 -24.93 26.56
C SER A 15 -30.10 -23.67 27.28
N PHE A 16 -28.78 -23.47 27.32
CA PHE A 16 -28.19 -22.18 27.67
C PHE A 16 -28.46 -21.22 26.49
N LEU A 17 -29.45 -20.35 26.65
CA LEU A 17 -29.62 -19.14 25.85
C LEU A 17 -28.39 -18.24 26.08
N LEU A 18 -27.40 -18.36 25.20
CA LEU A 18 -26.41 -17.31 24.96
C LEU A 18 -27.14 -16.11 24.36
N PHE A 19 -27.72 -15.27 25.21
CA PHE A 19 -28.00 -13.89 24.85
C PHE A 19 -26.64 -13.25 24.58
N ALA A 20 -26.29 -13.14 23.29
CA ALA A 20 -25.27 -12.21 22.86
C ALA A 20 -25.75 -10.81 23.28
N VAL A 21 -25.19 -10.30 24.37
CA VAL A 21 -25.28 -8.89 24.71
C VAL A 21 -24.61 -8.17 23.55
N ALA A 22 -25.41 -7.69 22.61
CA ALA A 22 -24.96 -6.72 21.63
C ALA A 22 -24.58 -5.47 22.40
N SER A 23 -23.31 -5.35 22.76
CA SER A 23 -22.73 -4.12 23.28
C SER A 23 -22.89 -3.06 22.21
N SER A 24 -23.82 -2.13 22.45
CA SER A 24 -23.94 -0.88 21.70
C SER A 24 -22.61 -0.14 21.85
N GLU A 25 -21.78 -0.16 20.80
CA GLU A 25 -20.61 0.70 20.74
C GLU A 25 -21.04 2.16 20.87
N SER A 26 -20.29 2.92 21.68
CA SER A 26 -20.52 4.34 21.86
C SER A 26 -20.29 5.03 20.53
N ASN A 27 -21.33 5.65 19.98
CA ASN A 27 -21.26 6.38 18.73
C ASN A 27 -20.58 7.75 19.00
N ASP A 28 -19.26 7.73 19.12
CA ASP A 28 -18.38 8.92 19.17
C ASP A 28 -18.53 9.80 17.91
N GLY A 29 -19.30 9.31 16.92
CA GLY A 29 -19.63 10.03 15.71
C GLY A 29 -18.49 10.06 14.71
N LEU A 30 -17.48 9.21 14.92
CA LEU A 30 -16.36 8.94 14.01
C LEU A 30 -16.70 7.72 13.16
N LEU A 31 -16.48 7.80 11.85
CA LEU A 31 -16.55 6.62 11.01
C LEU A 31 -15.30 5.78 11.25
N ARG A 32 -15.46 4.50 11.57
CA ARG A 32 -14.37 3.51 11.61
C ARG A 32 -14.53 2.55 10.43
N ILE A 33 -13.48 2.42 9.62
CA ILE A 33 -13.42 1.46 8.53
C ILE A 33 -12.47 0.34 8.95
N GLY A 34 -13.03 -0.84 9.23
CA GLY A 34 -12.22 -2.03 9.51
C GLY A 34 -11.34 -2.38 8.32
N LEU A 35 -10.04 -2.56 8.58
CA LEU A 35 -9.07 -3.05 7.61
C LEU A 35 -8.63 -4.46 8.00
N LYS A 36 -8.59 -5.34 7.01
CA LYS A 36 -8.06 -6.70 7.16
C LYS A 36 -6.59 -6.73 6.81
N LYS A 37 -5.79 -7.31 7.71
CA LYS A 37 -4.40 -7.64 7.45
C LYS A 37 -4.28 -8.98 6.75
N VAL A 38 -3.52 -9.05 5.65
CA VAL A 38 -3.14 -10.30 5.01
C VAL A 38 -1.66 -10.55 5.24
N LYS A 39 -1.32 -11.75 5.76
CA LYS A 39 0.07 -12.16 5.98
C LYS A 39 0.78 -12.26 4.63
N PHE A 40 1.97 -11.66 4.56
CA PHE A 40 2.87 -11.77 3.41
C PHE A 40 3.41 -13.21 3.33
N ASP A 41 2.93 -13.99 2.36
CA ASP A 41 3.24 -15.42 2.24
C ASP A 41 4.40 -15.71 1.27
N LYS A 42 4.78 -16.99 1.15
CA LYS A 42 5.89 -17.40 0.27
C LYS A 42 5.62 -17.10 -1.21
N ASN A 43 4.36 -17.12 -1.64
CA ASN A 43 4.00 -16.86 -3.03
C ASN A 43 4.15 -15.37 -3.34
N ASN A 44 3.68 -14.50 -2.43
CA ASN A 44 3.86 -13.05 -2.55
C ASN A 44 5.35 -12.67 -2.57
N ARG A 45 6.20 -13.35 -1.78
CA ARG A 45 7.66 -13.16 -1.80
C ARG A 45 8.29 -13.51 -3.14
N ILE A 46 7.85 -14.60 -3.76
CA ILE A 46 8.37 -15.04 -5.06
C ILE A 46 7.88 -14.08 -6.14
N ALA A 47 6.59 -13.71 -6.12
CA ALA A 47 6.02 -12.74 -7.03
C ALA A 47 6.75 -11.40 -6.95
N ALA A 48 7.00 -10.87 -5.74
CA ALA A 48 7.71 -9.59 -5.57
C ALA A 48 9.14 -9.65 -6.10
N ARG A 49 9.83 -10.79 -5.97
CA ARG A 49 11.16 -10.99 -6.56
C ARG A 49 11.11 -11.01 -8.09
N LEU A 50 10.18 -11.75 -8.67
CA LEU A 50 10.01 -11.85 -10.13
C LEU A 50 9.67 -10.48 -10.72
N ASP A 51 8.78 -9.75 -10.07
CA ASP A 51 8.35 -8.42 -10.44
C ASP A 51 9.50 -7.40 -10.35
N SER A 52 10.27 -7.40 -9.26
CA SER A 52 11.47 -6.56 -9.13
C SER A 52 12.51 -6.83 -10.22
N GLN A 53 12.64 -8.09 -10.67
CA GLN A 53 13.54 -8.47 -11.75
C GLN A 53 13.02 -8.01 -13.11
N GLU A 54 11.70 -8.00 -13.31
CA GLU A 54 11.05 -7.49 -14.52
C GLU A 54 11.14 -5.97 -14.60
N ALA A 55 10.89 -5.25 -13.50
CA ALA A 55 11.08 -3.81 -13.38
C ALA A 55 12.54 -3.39 -13.63
N LEU A 56 13.52 -4.16 -13.12
CA LEU A 56 14.94 -3.93 -13.42
C LEU A 56 15.25 -4.13 -14.91
N ARG A 57 14.72 -5.19 -15.53
CA ARG A 57 14.87 -5.44 -16.98
C ARG A 57 14.24 -4.34 -17.83
N ALA A 58 13.06 -3.86 -17.45
CA ALA A 58 12.39 -2.74 -18.11
C ALA A 58 13.22 -1.45 -17.98
N SER A 59 13.78 -1.18 -16.80
CA SER A 59 14.65 -0.04 -16.55
C SER A 59 15.94 -0.09 -17.39
N ILE A 60 16.57 -1.26 -17.51
CA ILE A 60 17.76 -1.47 -18.36
C ILE A 60 17.41 -1.25 -19.85
N ARG A 61 16.27 -1.76 -20.33
CA ARG A 61 15.80 -1.51 -21.70
C ARG A 61 15.56 -0.03 -21.95
N LYS A 62 14.94 0.68 -21.00
CA LYS A 62 14.70 2.13 -21.06
C LYS A 62 16.01 2.92 -21.10
N TYR A 63 17.02 2.50 -20.32
CA TYR A 63 18.37 3.09 -20.36
C TYR A 63 19.05 2.90 -21.72
N ASN A 64 18.98 1.71 -22.29
CA ASN A 64 19.57 1.42 -23.62
C ASN A 64 18.85 2.15 -24.77
N LEU A 65 17.57 2.51 -24.60
CA LEU A 65 16.78 3.30 -25.57
C LEU A 65 16.96 4.83 -25.40
N ARG A 66 17.41 5.31 -24.23
CA ARG A 66 17.54 6.74 -23.90
C ARG A 66 18.91 7.36 -24.16
N GLY A 67 19.81 6.66 -24.86
CA GLY A 67 21.17 7.15 -25.16
C GLY A 67 21.29 8.42 -26.01
N ASN A 68 20.25 9.27 -26.15
CA ASN A 68 20.35 10.52 -26.90
C ASN A 68 19.37 11.67 -26.55
N LEU A 69 18.64 11.64 -25.42
CA LEU A 69 17.79 12.79 -25.01
C LEU A 69 17.85 12.98 -23.48
N GLY A 70 18.08 14.23 -23.06
CA GLY A 70 18.54 14.65 -21.75
C GLY A 70 17.74 14.20 -20.53
N GLU A 71 18.44 14.20 -19.40
CA GLU A 71 17.95 13.82 -18.07
C GLU A 71 16.76 14.69 -17.63
N SER A 72 15.61 14.06 -17.47
CA SER A 72 14.58 14.55 -16.55
C SER A 72 14.78 13.81 -15.22
N GLU A 73 15.18 14.53 -14.16
CA GLU A 73 15.23 14.05 -12.77
C GLU A 73 13.86 13.68 -12.17
N ASP A 74 12.80 13.62 -12.97
CA ASP A 74 11.48 13.20 -12.53
C ASP A 74 11.40 11.65 -12.51
N THR A 75 11.91 11.08 -11.42
CA THR A 75 11.68 9.68 -11.07
C THR A 75 10.24 9.57 -10.57
N ASP A 76 9.31 9.24 -11.47
CA ASP A 76 7.87 9.15 -11.16
C ASP A 76 7.61 8.17 -10.00
N ILE A 77 7.27 8.71 -8.82
CA ILE A 77 7.04 7.96 -7.58
C ILE A 77 5.91 6.94 -7.76
N VAL A 78 4.97 7.20 -8.66
CA VAL A 78 3.88 6.27 -9.00
C VAL A 78 4.46 4.95 -9.57
N ALA A 79 5.54 5.05 -10.35
CA ALA A 79 6.24 3.90 -10.93
C ALA A 79 7.15 3.14 -9.94
N LEU A 80 7.22 3.54 -8.67
CA LEU A 80 7.99 2.82 -7.64
C LEU A 80 7.12 1.96 -6.73
N LYS A 81 5.80 2.04 -6.87
CA LYS A 81 4.87 1.32 -6.00
C LYS A 81 4.86 -0.18 -6.24
N ASN A 82 5.01 -0.94 -5.15
CA ASN A 82 4.90 -2.39 -5.11
C ASN A 82 3.74 -2.82 -4.20
N TYR A 83 2.61 -3.19 -4.80
CA TYR A 83 1.43 -3.62 -4.05
C TYR A 83 1.44 -5.09 -3.65
N LEU A 84 2.40 -5.90 -4.13
CA LEU A 84 2.56 -7.30 -3.66
C LEU A 84 2.87 -7.35 -2.16
N ASP A 85 3.46 -6.27 -1.65
CA ASP A 85 3.78 -6.14 -0.25
C ASP A 85 2.65 -5.50 0.55
N ALA A 86 1.62 -4.89 -0.06
CA ALA A 86 0.53 -4.20 0.64
C ALA A 86 -0.23 -5.17 1.54
N GLN A 87 -0.38 -4.86 2.82
CA GLN A 87 -0.91 -5.81 3.82
C GLN A 87 -2.32 -5.50 4.31
N TYR A 88 -2.83 -4.28 4.07
CA TYR A 88 -4.08 -3.82 4.67
C TYR A 88 -5.08 -3.41 3.61
N TYR A 89 -6.29 -3.97 3.70
CA TYR A 89 -7.37 -3.73 2.74
C TYR A 89 -8.68 -3.50 3.48
N GLY A 90 -9.59 -2.72 2.91
CA GLY A 90 -10.95 -2.57 3.43
C GLY A 90 -11.99 -2.70 2.32
N GLU A 91 -13.25 -2.82 2.71
CA GLU A 91 -14.37 -2.97 1.77
C GLU A 91 -14.96 -1.61 1.40
N ILE A 92 -15.23 -1.42 0.12
CA ILE A 92 -16.05 -0.33 -0.42
C ILE A 92 -17.20 -0.89 -1.26
N GLY A 93 -18.24 -0.09 -1.46
CA GLY A 93 -19.32 -0.38 -2.41
C GLY A 93 -19.31 0.60 -3.57
N VAL A 94 -19.52 0.14 -4.80
CA VAL A 94 -19.68 0.99 -5.99
C VAL A 94 -21.02 0.70 -6.65
N GLY A 95 -21.80 1.75 -6.92
CA GLY A 95 -23.11 1.68 -7.56
C GLY A 95 -24.30 1.49 -6.63
N THR A 96 -25.48 1.43 -7.24
CA THR A 96 -26.77 1.25 -6.55
C THR A 96 -27.61 0.15 -7.23
N PRO A 97 -27.81 -1.02 -6.59
CA PRO A 97 -27.31 -1.41 -5.27
C PRO A 97 -25.78 -1.53 -5.22
N PRO A 98 -25.15 -1.35 -4.03
CA PRO A 98 -23.69 -1.40 -3.91
C PRO A 98 -23.09 -2.74 -4.33
N GLN A 99 -22.15 -2.69 -5.28
CA GLN A 99 -21.28 -3.81 -5.65
C GLN A 99 -20.01 -3.72 -4.80
N LYS A 100 -19.68 -4.77 -4.04
CA LYS A 100 -18.59 -4.77 -3.05
C LYS A 100 -17.22 -5.03 -3.69
N PHE A 101 -16.22 -4.30 -3.23
CA PHE A 101 -14.82 -4.46 -3.62
C PHE A 101 -13.91 -4.36 -2.40
N VAL A 102 -12.88 -5.19 -2.35
CA VAL A 102 -11.79 -5.08 -1.38
C VAL A 102 -10.71 -4.20 -1.99
N VAL A 103 -10.37 -3.09 -1.34
CA VAL A 103 -9.42 -2.11 -1.87
C VAL A 103 -8.32 -1.76 -0.87
N ILE A 104 -7.16 -1.39 -1.41
CA ILE A 104 -6.12 -0.69 -0.64
C ILE A 104 -6.54 0.77 -0.47
N PHE A 105 -6.51 1.27 0.76
CA PHE A 105 -6.61 2.70 1.05
C PHE A 105 -5.20 3.29 0.99
N ASP A 106 -4.90 4.01 -0.08
CA ASP A 106 -3.53 4.33 -0.50
C ASP A 106 -3.27 5.83 -0.48
N THR A 107 -2.50 6.32 0.48
CA THR A 107 -2.12 7.75 0.57
C THR A 107 -1.07 8.17 -0.46
N GLY A 108 -0.40 7.24 -1.13
CA GLY A 108 0.56 7.57 -2.18
C GLY A 108 -0.06 7.75 -3.57
N SER A 109 -1.36 7.49 -3.77
CA SER A 109 -2.05 7.66 -5.06
C SER A 109 -3.40 8.36 -4.87
N SER A 110 -4.03 8.81 -5.96
CA SER A 110 -5.20 9.70 -5.87
C SER A 110 -6.40 9.25 -6.71
N ASN A 111 -6.29 8.14 -7.44
CA ASN A 111 -7.39 7.59 -8.22
C ASN A 111 -8.08 6.45 -7.47
N LEU A 112 -9.40 6.36 -7.62
CA LEU A 112 -10.13 5.12 -7.36
C LEU A 112 -10.18 4.30 -8.65
N TRP A 113 -9.87 3.02 -8.57
CA TRP A 113 -10.08 2.08 -9.66
C TRP A 113 -10.49 0.69 -9.16
N VAL A 114 -11.32 0.01 -9.95
CA VAL A 114 -11.76 -1.36 -9.71
C VAL A 114 -11.85 -2.14 -11.04
N PRO A 115 -11.79 -3.47 -11.04
CA PRO A 115 -11.87 -4.27 -12.26
C PRO A 115 -13.24 -4.12 -12.91
N SER A 116 -13.27 -3.97 -14.23
CA SER A 116 -14.51 -3.86 -15.00
C SER A 116 -15.08 -5.22 -15.36
N SER A 117 -16.40 -5.34 -15.47
CA SER A 117 -17.05 -6.48 -16.14
C SER A 117 -16.67 -6.60 -17.61
N LYS A 118 -16.02 -5.56 -18.18
CA LYS A 118 -15.45 -5.53 -19.53
C LYS A 118 -13.99 -6.00 -19.58
N CYS A 119 -13.42 -6.43 -18.46
CA CYS A 119 -12.09 -7.03 -18.41
C CYS A 119 -12.15 -8.52 -18.79
N TYR A 120 -11.85 -8.83 -20.05
CA TYR A 120 -11.95 -10.18 -20.60
C TYR A 120 -10.60 -10.91 -20.73
N LEU A 121 -9.51 -10.15 -20.87
CA LEU A 121 -8.23 -10.70 -21.32
C LEU A 121 -7.17 -10.77 -20.21
N SER A 122 -7.37 -10.12 -19.07
CA SER A 122 -6.40 -10.16 -17.96
C SER A 122 -6.77 -11.26 -16.97
N VAL A 123 -5.79 -12.11 -16.67
CA VAL A 123 -5.95 -13.23 -15.73
C VAL A 123 -6.39 -12.74 -14.35
N ALA A 124 -5.87 -11.60 -13.89
CA ALA A 124 -6.23 -10.97 -12.61
C ALA A 124 -7.75 -10.77 -12.47
N CYS A 125 -8.43 -10.31 -13.52
CA CYS A 125 -9.88 -10.05 -13.52
C CYS A 125 -10.76 -11.32 -13.42
N PHE A 126 -10.18 -12.53 -13.51
CA PHE A 126 -10.92 -13.77 -13.27
C PHE A 126 -10.96 -14.15 -11.78
N PHE A 127 -10.03 -13.63 -10.98
CA PHE A 127 -9.93 -13.93 -9.56
C PHE A 127 -10.49 -12.82 -8.66
N HIS A 128 -10.80 -11.66 -9.23
CA HIS A 128 -11.28 -10.48 -8.51
C HIS A 128 -12.72 -10.12 -8.84
N SER A 129 -13.35 -9.39 -7.92
CA SER A 129 -14.68 -8.81 -8.12
C SER A 129 -14.66 -7.83 -9.28
N LYS A 130 -15.76 -7.77 -10.04
CA LYS A 130 -15.87 -6.89 -11.23
C LYS A 130 -17.07 -5.98 -11.14
N TYR A 131 -16.84 -4.71 -11.40
CA TYR A 131 -17.87 -3.69 -11.50
C TYR A 131 -18.68 -3.85 -12.79
N ASN A 132 -19.99 -3.98 -12.63
CA ASN A 132 -20.94 -4.04 -13.72
C ASN A 132 -21.82 -2.79 -13.73
N SER A 133 -21.48 -1.84 -14.60
CA SER A 133 -22.27 -0.62 -14.85
C SER A 133 -23.75 -0.88 -15.16
N GLY A 134 -24.09 -1.98 -15.84
CA GLY A 134 -25.47 -2.33 -16.18
C GLY A 134 -26.32 -2.77 -14.98
N LYS A 135 -25.70 -3.04 -13.82
CA LYS A 135 -26.38 -3.40 -12.58
C LYS A 135 -26.52 -2.23 -11.60
N SER A 136 -26.04 -1.04 -11.98
CA SER A 136 -26.13 0.15 -11.13
C SER A 136 -27.12 1.16 -11.71
N SER A 137 -28.10 1.55 -10.90
CA SER A 137 -29.08 2.58 -11.23
C SER A 137 -28.53 4.01 -11.17
N THR A 138 -27.39 4.21 -10.49
CA THR A 138 -26.75 5.52 -10.31
C THR A 138 -25.56 5.76 -11.24
N TYR A 139 -25.23 4.77 -12.08
CA TYR A 139 -24.14 4.84 -13.03
C TYR A 139 -24.37 5.95 -14.07
N LYS A 140 -23.30 6.72 -14.33
CA LYS A 140 -23.20 7.66 -15.44
C LYS A 140 -21.96 7.35 -16.26
N LYS A 141 -22.15 7.24 -17.58
CA LYS A 141 -21.07 7.01 -18.52
C LYS A 141 -20.19 8.25 -18.63
N ASN A 142 -18.88 8.04 -18.56
CA ASN A 142 -17.86 9.05 -18.86
C ASN A 142 -17.03 8.60 -20.08
N GLY A 143 -16.38 7.45 -19.98
CA GLY A 143 -15.74 6.75 -21.11
C GLY A 143 -14.38 7.30 -21.55
N LYS A 144 -13.86 8.35 -20.90
CA LYS A 144 -12.50 8.85 -21.12
C LYS A 144 -11.48 7.77 -20.78
N SER A 145 -10.54 7.49 -21.66
CA SER A 145 -9.49 6.49 -21.41
C SER A 145 -8.56 6.89 -20.25
N ALA A 146 -8.07 5.90 -19.52
CA ALA A 146 -7.15 6.07 -18.41
C ALA A 146 -6.11 4.95 -18.40
N GLU A 147 -4.87 5.29 -18.01
CA GLU A 147 -3.77 4.36 -17.83
C GLU A 147 -2.96 4.80 -16.60
N ILE A 148 -2.61 3.85 -15.74
CA ILE A 148 -1.75 4.09 -14.58
C ILE A 148 -0.63 3.06 -14.61
N GLN A 149 0.60 3.55 -14.54
CA GLN A 149 1.80 2.73 -14.47
C GLN A 149 2.28 2.63 -13.02
N TYR A 150 2.36 1.42 -12.50
CA TYR A 150 2.96 1.13 -11.21
C TYR A 150 4.34 0.50 -11.40
N GLY A 151 5.12 0.42 -10.32
CA GLY A 151 6.38 -0.33 -10.34
C GLY A 151 6.17 -1.81 -10.58
N SER A 152 5.07 -2.33 -10.06
CA SER A 152 4.73 -3.75 -10.10
C SER A 152 3.75 -4.18 -11.20
N GLY A 153 3.50 -3.30 -12.18
CA GLY A 153 2.57 -3.56 -13.28
C GLY A 153 1.88 -2.31 -13.77
N SER A 154 0.83 -2.46 -14.57
CA SER A 154 0.00 -1.32 -14.99
C SER A 154 -1.47 -1.69 -15.05
N ILE A 155 -2.32 -0.68 -15.04
CA ILE A 155 -3.75 -0.85 -15.32
C ILE A 155 -4.14 0.11 -16.44
N SER A 156 -5.01 -0.34 -17.34
CA SER A 156 -5.64 0.52 -18.34
C SER A 156 -7.12 0.23 -18.48
N GLY A 157 -7.86 1.28 -18.80
CA GLY A 157 -9.31 1.26 -18.80
C GLY A 157 -9.91 2.59 -19.19
N PHE A 158 -11.05 2.92 -18.57
CA PHE A 158 -11.76 4.17 -18.83
C PHE A 158 -12.46 4.66 -17.56
N PHE A 159 -12.71 5.96 -17.51
CA PHE A 159 -13.46 6.59 -16.43
C PHE A 159 -14.96 6.29 -16.50
N SER A 160 -15.56 6.14 -15.33
CA SER A 160 -16.99 6.03 -15.08
C SER A 160 -17.35 6.86 -13.86
N ASN A 161 -18.60 7.27 -13.75
CA ASN A 161 -19.11 7.97 -12.57
C ASN A 161 -20.20 7.14 -11.91
N ASP A 162 -20.15 6.98 -10.59
CA ASP A 162 -21.20 6.32 -9.83
C ASP A 162 -21.18 6.75 -8.35
N ALA A 163 -22.14 6.28 -7.55
CA ALA A 163 -22.09 6.38 -6.11
C ALA A 163 -21.05 5.41 -5.53
N VAL A 164 -20.22 5.89 -4.61
CA VAL A 164 -19.24 5.10 -3.88
C VAL A 164 -19.57 5.15 -2.39
N LYS A 165 -19.63 3.98 -1.75
CA LYS A 165 -19.88 3.82 -0.32
C LYS A 165 -18.61 3.36 0.36
N VAL A 166 -18.16 4.12 1.35
CA VAL A 166 -17.00 3.80 2.20
C VAL A 166 -17.51 3.72 3.64
N GLY A 167 -17.52 2.52 4.22
CA GLY A 167 -18.23 2.29 5.48
C GLY A 167 -19.72 2.65 5.37
N ASN A 168 -20.19 3.62 6.17
CA ASN A 168 -21.56 4.15 6.08
C ASN A 168 -21.67 5.44 5.22
N LEU A 169 -20.56 6.01 4.78
CA LEU A 169 -20.53 7.26 4.01
C LEU A 169 -20.80 6.99 2.53
N ALA A 170 -21.73 7.73 1.95
CA ALA A 170 -22.06 7.65 0.54
C ALA A 170 -21.60 8.91 -0.18
N VAL A 171 -20.66 8.74 -1.11
CA VAL A 171 -20.14 9.77 -2.00
C VAL A 171 -20.85 9.64 -3.34
N LYS A 172 -21.60 10.67 -3.73
CA LYS A 172 -22.32 10.68 -5.01
C LYS A 172 -21.40 11.14 -6.13
N ASP A 173 -21.69 10.68 -7.35
CA ASP A 173 -21.05 11.16 -8.58
C ASP A 173 -19.52 11.05 -8.58
N GLN A 174 -18.98 10.04 -7.89
CA GLN A 174 -17.55 9.80 -7.82
C GLN A 174 -17.05 9.29 -9.16
N GLU A 175 -16.09 9.97 -9.74
CA GLU A 175 -15.35 9.52 -10.92
C GLU A 175 -14.31 8.47 -10.50
N PHE A 176 -14.27 7.34 -11.20
CA PHE A 176 -13.33 6.23 -10.95
C PHE A 176 -12.99 5.51 -12.25
N ILE A 177 -11.95 4.70 -12.24
CA ILE A 177 -11.50 3.95 -13.42
C ILE A 177 -12.05 2.52 -13.36
N GLU A 178 -12.73 2.13 -14.43
CA GLU A 178 -13.04 0.75 -14.75
C GLU A 178 -11.84 0.11 -15.47
N ALA A 179 -11.08 -0.72 -14.75
CA ALA A 179 -9.91 -1.39 -15.32
C ALA A 179 -10.34 -2.52 -16.29
N THR A 180 -9.88 -2.43 -17.54
CA THR A 180 -10.16 -3.43 -18.59
C THR A 180 -8.97 -4.32 -18.87
N LYS A 181 -7.78 -3.89 -18.46
CA LYS A 181 -6.53 -4.62 -18.53
C LYS A 181 -5.72 -4.35 -17.27
N GLU A 182 -5.18 -5.41 -16.69
CA GLU A 182 -4.36 -5.39 -15.47
C GLU A 182 -3.16 -6.33 -15.65
N PRO A 183 -2.24 -6.02 -16.58
CA PRO A 183 -1.02 -6.79 -16.74
C PRO A 183 -0.11 -6.64 -15.52
N GLY A 184 0.46 -7.76 -15.08
CA GLY A 184 1.43 -7.80 -13.97
C GLY A 184 1.09 -8.88 -12.96
N ILE A 185 2.12 -9.58 -12.48
CA ILE A 185 1.94 -10.65 -11.48
C ILE A 185 1.40 -10.10 -10.15
N ALA A 186 1.61 -8.81 -9.89
CA ALA A 186 1.11 -8.12 -8.72
C ALA A 186 -0.40 -8.20 -8.56
N PHE A 187 -1.14 -8.01 -9.65
CA PHE A 187 -2.61 -8.05 -9.64
C PHE A 187 -3.17 -9.47 -9.66
N VAL A 188 -2.36 -10.48 -10.01
CA VAL A 188 -2.76 -11.88 -9.94
C VAL A 188 -2.56 -12.44 -8.53
N ALA A 189 -1.47 -12.07 -7.85
CA ALA A 189 -1.16 -12.54 -6.50
C ALA A 189 -1.76 -11.65 -5.39
N GLY A 190 -2.16 -10.42 -5.72
CA GLY A 190 -2.85 -9.51 -4.81
C GLY A 190 -4.13 -10.13 -4.24
N LYS A 191 -4.47 -9.79 -3.00
CA LYS A 191 -5.74 -10.19 -2.35
C LYS A 191 -6.73 -9.03 -2.26
N PHE A 192 -6.61 -8.08 -3.19
CA PHE A 192 -7.41 -6.87 -3.29
C PHE A 192 -7.92 -6.75 -4.72
N ASP A 193 -9.14 -6.25 -4.88
CA ASP A 193 -9.75 -6.02 -6.17
C ASP A 193 -9.23 -4.71 -6.80
N GLY A 194 -9.00 -3.67 -6.00
CA GLY A 194 -8.62 -2.34 -6.51
C GLY A 194 -7.94 -1.43 -5.49
N ILE A 195 -7.85 -0.15 -5.82
CA ILE A 195 -7.20 0.86 -4.98
C ILE A 195 -8.12 2.07 -4.85
N LEU A 196 -8.23 2.59 -3.63
CA LEU A 196 -8.82 3.88 -3.31
C LEU A 196 -7.70 4.84 -2.90
N GLY A 197 -7.32 5.72 -3.82
CA GLY A 197 -6.35 6.77 -3.57
C GLY A 197 -6.86 7.84 -2.59
N LEU A 198 -6.01 8.17 -1.60
CA LEU A 198 -6.21 9.19 -0.57
C LEU A 198 -5.18 10.32 -0.67
N GLY A 199 -4.36 10.33 -1.71
CA GLY A 199 -3.45 11.42 -2.07
C GLY A 199 -4.20 12.63 -2.62
N PHE A 200 -3.44 13.67 -2.96
CA PHE A 200 -4.02 14.92 -3.46
C PHE A 200 -4.34 14.85 -4.96
N LYS A 201 -5.28 15.69 -5.41
CA LYS A 201 -5.74 15.73 -6.81
C LYS A 201 -4.61 15.95 -7.83
N GLU A 202 -3.54 16.65 -7.46
CA GLU A 202 -2.44 17.02 -8.36
C GLU A 202 -1.75 15.82 -9.02
N ILE A 203 -1.78 14.64 -8.39
CA ILE A 203 -1.23 13.39 -8.95
C ILE A 203 -2.33 12.45 -9.48
N ALA A 204 -3.59 12.87 -9.50
CA ALA A 204 -4.68 12.06 -10.01
C ALA A 204 -4.64 12.02 -11.55
N VAL A 205 -4.49 10.81 -12.10
CA VAL A 205 -4.60 10.58 -13.55
C VAL A 205 -5.95 11.11 -14.04
N GLY A 206 -5.92 11.79 -15.19
CA GLY A 206 -7.11 12.36 -15.80
C GLY A 206 -7.63 13.64 -15.14
N GLY A 207 -7.00 14.12 -14.06
CA GLY A 207 -7.47 15.25 -13.27
C GLY A 207 -8.71 14.92 -12.42
N ALA A 208 -8.93 13.64 -12.15
CA ALA A 208 -10.08 13.14 -11.41
C ALA A 208 -10.09 13.68 -9.98
N VAL A 209 -11.27 14.00 -9.46
CA VAL A 209 -11.41 14.45 -8.06
C VAL A 209 -11.36 13.22 -7.14
N PRO A 210 -10.40 13.12 -6.20
CA PRO A 210 -10.31 11.98 -5.29
C PRO A 210 -11.56 11.81 -4.43
N VAL A 211 -11.76 10.59 -3.91
CA VAL A 211 -12.92 10.24 -3.07
C VAL A 211 -12.97 11.14 -1.83
N TRP A 212 -11.82 11.38 -1.20
CA TRP A 212 -11.70 12.20 0.00
C TRP A 212 -12.12 13.66 -0.24
N ASP A 213 -11.66 14.28 -1.33
CA ASP A 213 -12.06 15.63 -1.73
C ASP A 213 -13.57 15.74 -1.96
N ASN A 214 -14.18 14.73 -2.58
CA ASN A 214 -15.62 14.67 -2.75
C ASN A 214 -16.37 14.47 -1.42
N MET A 215 -15.81 13.71 -0.47
CA MET A 215 -16.39 13.58 0.87
C MET A 215 -16.43 14.93 1.60
N ILE A 216 -15.32 15.69 1.56
CA ILE A 216 -15.24 17.04 2.11
C ILE A 216 -16.26 17.95 1.43
N LYS A 217 -16.25 17.99 0.09
CA LYS A 217 -17.11 18.87 -0.71
C LYS A 217 -18.59 18.59 -0.51
N GLN A 218 -18.97 17.33 -0.33
CA GLN A 218 -20.36 16.92 -0.10
C GLN A 218 -20.78 17.03 1.38
N GLY A 219 -19.86 17.36 2.29
CA GLY A 219 -20.15 17.52 3.71
C GLY A 219 -20.56 16.22 4.40
N VAL A 220 -20.11 15.06 3.89
CA VAL A 220 -20.45 13.75 4.48
C VAL A 220 -19.52 13.37 5.64
N ILE A 221 -18.41 14.09 5.81
CA ILE A 221 -17.49 13.96 6.96
C ILE A 221 -17.60 15.18 7.87
N LYS A 222 -17.42 14.98 9.18
CA LYS A 222 -17.49 16.06 10.17
C LYS A 222 -16.22 16.89 10.21
N GLU A 223 -15.06 16.22 10.17
CA GLU A 223 -13.75 16.84 10.20
C GLU A 223 -12.94 16.41 8.98
N PRO A 224 -12.21 17.33 8.34
CA PRO A 224 -11.40 17.05 7.15
C PRO A 224 -10.06 16.41 7.55
N VAL A 225 -10.10 15.37 8.39
CA VAL A 225 -8.95 14.57 8.82
C VAL A 225 -9.29 13.09 8.73
N PHE A 226 -8.33 12.29 8.28
CA PHE A 226 -8.34 10.83 8.42
C PHE A 226 -7.04 10.37 9.08
N SER A 227 -7.05 9.19 9.66
CA SER A 227 -5.89 8.59 10.33
C SER A 227 -5.89 7.07 10.13
N PHE A 228 -4.73 6.46 10.32
CA PHE A 228 -4.55 5.02 10.22
C PHE A 228 -4.02 4.45 11.52
N TRP A 229 -4.65 3.37 11.98
CA TRP A 229 -4.04 2.47 12.94
C TRP A 229 -3.85 1.11 12.28
N LEU A 230 -2.58 0.71 12.12
CA LEU A 230 -2.22 -0.52 11.40
C LEU A 230 -1.68 -1.56 12.38
N ASN A 231 -2.46 -2.61 12.67
CA ASN A 231 -2.07 -3.61 13.66
C ASN A 231 -0.86 -4.42 13.18
N ARG A 232 0.26 -4.30 13.89
CA ARG A 232 1.50 -5.01 13.60
C ARG A 232 1.49 -6.46 14.07
N ASN A 233 0.64 -6.80 15.05
CA ASN A 233 0.43 -8.19 15.45
C ASN A 233 -0.30 -8.93 14.32
N ALA A 234 0.17 -10.12 13.97
CA ALA A 234 -0.39 -10.91 12.88
C ALA A 234 -1.36 -11.99 13.38
N ASP A 235 -1.46 -12.16 14.70
CA ASP A 235 -2.26 -13.19 15.35
C ASP A 235 -3.52 -12.63 16.02
N ASP A 236 -3.68 -11.29 16.02
CA ASP A 236 -4.91 -10.63 16.45
C ASP A 236 -5.95 -10.63 15.32
N GLU A 237 -7.22 -10.82 15.68
CA GLU A 237 -8.34 -10.79 14.74
C GLU A 237 -8.64 -9.39 14.20
N GLU A 238 -8.34 -8.34 14.98
CA GLU A 238 -8.49 -6.95 14.55
C GLU A 238 -7.27 -6.51 13.72
N GLY A 239 -7.43 -6.52 12.39
CA GLY A 239 -6.33 -6.35 11.45
C GLY A 239 -5.76 -4.93 11.36
N ALA A 240 -6.60 -3.90 11.43
CA ALA A 240 -6.28 -2.47 11.39
C ALA A 240 -7.60 -1.68 11.29
N ASN A 241 -7.57 -0.36 11.49
CA ASN A 241 -8.71 0.53 11.23
C ASN A 241 -8.24 1.79 10.48
N CYS A 242 -9.05 2.25 9.51
CA CYS A 242 -8.90 3.50 8.78
C CYS A 242 -9.99 4.48 9.24
N ILE A 243 -9.59 5.73 9.48
CA ILE A 243 -10.34 6.82 10.14
C ILE A 243 -10.55 6.51 11.62
N CYS A 244 -9.60 6.97 12.44
CA CYS A 244 -9.51 6.70 13.87
C CYS A 244 -9.15 7.99 14.62
N ASP A 245 -10.12 8.77 15.08
CA ASP A 245 -9.88 9.67 16.23
C ASP A 245 -10.30 9.00 17.55
N GLY A 246 -9.96 7.71 17.68
CA GLY A 246 -10.18 6.96 18.90
C GLY A 246 -8.98 7.10 19.84
N PRO A 247 -9.16 7.49 21.11
CA PRO A 247 -8.06 7.67 22.08
C PRO A 247 -7.29 6.37 22.41
N ASN A 248 -7.74 5.21 21.92
CA ASN A 248 -7.19 3.91 22.29
C ASN A 248 -6.07 3.40 21.35
N HIS A 249 -5.78 4.10 20.25
CA HIS A 249 -4.85 3.61 19.22
C HIS A 249 -3.51 4.35 19.15
N TYR A 250 -3.28 5.35 20.01
CA TYR A 250 -2.00 6.04 20.13
C TYR A 250 -1.69 6.37 21.61
N LYS A 251 -0.42 6.64 21.91
CA LYS A 251 0.02 7.11 23.23
C LYS A 251 0.70 8.47 23.09
N GLY A 252 0.39 9.39 23.99
CA GLY A 252 0.97 10.74 23.97
C GLY A 252 0.26 11.69 23.01
N LYS A 253 1.00 12.65 22.43
CA LYS A 253 0.47 13.66 21.50
C LYS A 253 1.04 13.44 20.10
N HIS A 254 0.26 13.77 19.08
CA HIS A 254 0.74 13.80 17.70
C HIS A 254 1.78 14.92 17.51
N THR A 255 2.83 14.62 16.75
CA THR A 255 3.76 15.63 16.21
C THR A 255 3.33 15.93 14.80
N TYR A 256 2.87 17.16 14.56
CA TYR A 256 2.42 17.59 13.24
C TYR A 256 3.57 18.26 12.48
N VAL A 257 3.74 17.86 11.23
CA VAL A 257 4.65 18.48 10.27
C VAL A 257 3.84 18.91 9.04
N PRO A 258 4.11 20.09 8.47
CA PRO A 258 3.34 20.57 7.34
C PRO A 258 3.64 19.77 6.07
N VAL A 259 2.65 19.65 5.19
CA VAL A 259 2.84 19.12 3.84
C VAL A 259 3.70 20.09 3.05
N THR A 260 4.81 19.62 2.48
CA THR A 260 5.78 20.45 1.76
C THR A 260 5.49 20.55 0.26
N GLN A 261 4.89 19.51 -0.32
CA GLN A 261 4.55 19.45 -1.73
C GLN A 261 3.16 18.82 -1.89
N LYS A 262 2.19 19.61 -2.33
CA LYS A 262 0.83 19.13 -2.60
C LYS A 262 0.84 18.23 -3.84
N GLY A 263 0.33 17.03 -3.65
CA GLY A 263 0.42 15.90 -4.58
C GLY A 263 0.51 14.63 -3.76
N TYR A 264 1.57 14.51 -2.97
CA TYR A 264 1.77 13.45 -2.00
C TYR A 264 1.55 13.96 -0.56
N TRP A 265 1.34 13.05 0.38
CA TRP A 265 1.46 13.34 1.82
C TRP A 265 2.94 13.43 2.22
N GLN A 266 3.64 14.38 1.58
CA GLN A 266 5.07 14.61 1.71
C GLN A 266 5.37 15.66 2.78
N PHE A 267 6.38 15.39 3.60
CA PHE A 267 6.89 16.30 4.63
C PHE A 267 8.42 16.26 4.69
N ASN A 268 9.01 17.28 5.32
CA ASN A 268 10.45 17.32 5.57
C ASN A 268 10.81 16.39 6.75
N MET A 269 11.85 15.59 6.55
CA MET A 269 12.43 14.68 7.52
C MET A 269 13.90 15.05 7.76
N GLY A 270 14.36 14.88 9.01
CA GLY A 270 15.77 15.02 9.36
C GLY A 270 16.61 13.80 8.97
N ASP A 271 17.77 13.68 9.61
CA ASP A 271 18.68 12.56 9.33
C ASP A 271 18.14 11.20 9.80
N VAL A 272 18.56 10.15 9.12
CA VAL A 272 18.31 8.77 9.53
C VAL A 272 19.41 8.33 10.48
N ILE A 273 19.05 7.66 11.58
CA ILE A 273 19.99 7.18 12.60
C ILE A 273 19.96 5.64 12.60
N ILE A 274 21.14 5.01 12.61
CA ILE A 274 21.30 3.55 12.69
C ILE A 274 22.04 3.22 13.98
N GLY A 275 21.34 2.58 14.93
CA GLY A 275 21.81 2.48 16.31
C GLY A 275 21.92 3.88 16.91
N ASP A 276 23.11 4.27 17.37
CA ASP A 276 23.38 5.61 17.90
C ASP A 276 24.12 6.51 16.90
N LYS A 277 24.23 6.11 15.63
CA LYS A 277 25.04 6.80 14.62
C LYS A 277 24.18 7.44 13.54
N PRO A 278 24.27 8.76 13.33
CA PRO A 278 23.64 9.42 12.19
C PRO A 278 24.25 8.91 10.88
N THR A 279 23.43 8.78 9.84
CA THR A 279 23.94 8.41 8.50
C THR A 279 24.63 9.58 7.80
N GLY A 280 24.33 10.82 8.20
CA GLY A 280 24.83 12.05 7.60
C GLY A 280 24.20 12.38 6.23
N TYR A 281 23.58 11.41 5.55
CA TYR A 281 23.05 11.58 4.21
C TYR A 281 21.86 12.54 4.18
N CYS A 282 20.96 12.43 5.17
CA CYS A 282 19.78 13.29 5.29
C CYS A 282 20.00 14.43 6.31
N SER A 283 21.25 14.76 6.65
CA SER A 283 21.57 15.82 7.62
C SER A 283 21.14 17.22 7.18
N GLY A 284 21.15 17.49 5.86
CA GLY A 284 20.61 18.70 5.26
C GLY A 284 19.08 18.70 5.09
N GLY A 285 18.40 17.64 5.54
CA GLY A 285 16.99 17.39 5.31
C GLY A 285 16.74 16.49 4.10
N CYS A 286 15.73 15.64 4.22
CA CYS A 286 15.21 14.79 3.16
C CYS A 286 13.69 14.94 3.08
N ALA A 287 13.11 14.68 1.92
CA ALA A 287 11.67 14.50 1.80
C ALA A 287 11.27 13.09 2.24
N ALA A 288 10.12 12.96 2.89
CA ALA A 288 9.49 11.70 3.22
C ALA A 288 8.01 11.73 2.86
N ILE A 289 7.45 10.60 2.44
CA ILE A 289 6.03 10.43 2.13
C ILE A 289 5.44 9.41 3.08
N ALA A 290 4.32 9.73 3.71
CA ALA A 290 3.51 8.74 4.42
C ALA A 290 2.63 8.00 3.40
N ASP A 291 3.05 6.79 3.02
CA ASP A 291 2.36 5.94 2.03
C ASP A 291 1.78 4.66 2.68
N SER A 292 0.47 4.63 2.92
CA SER A 292 -0.24 3.46 3.45
C SER A 292 -0.37 2.32 2.42
N GLY A 293 -0.16 2.59 1.13
CA GLY A 293 -0.20 1.61 0.06
C GLY A 293 1.07 0.76 -0.05
N THR A 294 2.16 1.14 0.65
CA THR A 294 3.46 0.48 0.62
C THR A 294 3.81 -0.09 2.00
N SER A 295 4.33 -1.32 2.06
CA SER A 295 4.67 -1.97 3.34
C SER A 295 6.13 -1.84 3.78
N LEU A 296 7.06 -1.64 2.85
CA LEU A 296 8.49 -1.51 3.13
C LEU A 296 8.91 -0.04 3.20
N LEU A 297 9.97 0.23 3.96
CA LEU A 297 10.62 1.54 3.92
C LEU A 297 11.51 1.61 2.68
N ALA A 298 11.19 2.53 1.78
CA ALA A 298 12.01 2.87 0.63
C ALA A 298 12.81 4.15 0.92
N GLY A 299 14.06 4.20 0.47
CA GLY A 299 14.92 5.36 0.67
C GLY A 299 16.19 5.30 -0.18
N PRO A 300 17.05 6.33 -0.09
CA PRO A 300 18.28 6.40 -0.86
C PRO A 300 19.14 5.14 -0.71
N THR A 301 19.64 4.60 -1.82
CA THR A 301 20.44 3.36 -1.84
C THR A 301 21.61 3.40 -0.87
N THR A 302 22.23 4.57 -0.66
CA THR A 302 23.29 4.79 0.32
C THR A 302 22.84 4.45 1.75
N ILE A 303 21.71 5.00 2.19
CA ILE A 303 21.15 4.75 3.52
C ILE A 303 20.72 3.28 3.64
N ILE A 304 20.00 2.75 2.64
CA ILE A 304 19.55 1.35 2.63
C ILE A 304 20.73 0.37 2.68
N THR A 305 21.85 0.70 2.04
CA THR A 305 23.07 -0.11 2.09
C THR A 305 23.72 -0.08 3.47
N MET A 306 23.77 1.08 4.14
CA MET A 306 24.25 1.18 5.51
C MET A 306 23.38 0.35 6.48
N ILE A 307 22.05 0.44 6.34
CA ILE A 307 21.09 -0.35 7.12
C ILE A 307 21.32 -1.85 6.88
N ASN A 308 21.40 -2.29 5.62
CA ASN A 308 21.64 -3.68 5.27
C ASN A 308 22.95 -4.20 5.86
N HIS A 309 24.02 -3.40 5.79
CA HIS A 309 25.31 -3.76 6.38
C HIS A 309 25.21 -3.90 7.91
N ALA A 310 24.58 -2.94 8.60
CA ALA A 310 24.43 -2.96 10.05
C ALA A 310 23.58 -4.15 10.55
N MET A 311 22.56 -4.57 9.78
CA MET A 311 21.71 -5.73 10.12
C MET A 311 22.28 -7.08 9.66
N GLY A 312 23.39 -7.09 8.91
CA GLY A 312 23.90 -8.30 8.25
C GLY A 312 23.02 -8.83 7.12
N ALA A 313 22.11 -8.01 6.59
CA ALA A 313 21.23 -8.38 5.48
C ALA A 313 21.99 -8.56 4.17
N SER A 314 21.58 -9.56 3.40
CA SER A 314 22.14 -9.85 2.08
C SER A 314 21.31 -9.19 0.99
N GLY A 315 21.97 -8.45 0.09
CA GLY A 315 21.38 -7.82 -1.09
C GLY A 315 22.44 -7.66 -2.17
N VAL A 316 22.06 -7.46 -3.44
CA VAL A 316 23.00 -7.38 -4.57
C VAL A 316 24.05 -6.28 -4.33
N VAL A 317 23.62 -5.11 -3.86
CA VAL A 317 24.51 -4.00 -3.49
C VAL A 317 25.35 -4.33 -2.25
N SER A 318 24.81 -5.04 -1.27
CA SER A 318 25.56 -5.49 -0.07
C SER A 318 26.63 -6.54 -0.42
N GLN A 319 26.36 -7.43 -1.39
CA GLN A 319 27.32 -8.41 -1.89
C GLN A 319 28.43 -7.75 -2.73
N GLN A 320 28.07 -6.81 -3.61
CA GLN A 320 29.05 -6.01 -4.35
C GLN A 320 29.88 -5.15 -3.40
N CYS A 321 29.27 -4.53 -2.38
CA CYS A 321 29.96 -3.81 -1.33
C CYS A 321 30.92 -4.72 -0.57
N LYS A 322 30.49 -5.92 -0.14
CA LYS A 322 31.37 -6.92 0.49
C LYS A 322 32.53 -7.33 -0.43
N ALA A 323 32.29 -7.47 -1.73
CA ALA A 323 33.34 -7.78 -2.70
C ALA A 323 34.34 -6.63 -2.88
N VAL A 324 33.85 -5.38 -2.99
CA VAL A 324 34.68 -4.17 -3.06
C VAL A 324 35.46 -3.97 -1.76
N VAL A 325 34.83 -4.12 -0.59
CA VAL A 325 35.50 -4.05 0.71
C VAL A 325 36.52 -5.17 0.87
N SER A 326 36.25 -6.38 0.39
CA SER A 326 37.23 -7.48 0.37
C SER A 326 38.43 -7.13 -0.53
N GLN A 327 38.16 -6.64 -1.73
CA GLN A 327 39.17 -6.32 -2.74
C GLN A 327 40.04 -5.12 -2.33
N TYR A 328 39.43 -4.01 -1.88
CA TYR A 328 40.11 -2.76 -1.57
C TYR A 328 40.45 -2.60 -0.08
N GLY A 329 39.73 -3.27 0.81
CA GLY A 329 40.05 -3.31 2.25
C GLY A 329 41.32 -4.10 2.52
N GLN A 330 41.59 -5.17 1.75
CA GLN A 330 42.88 -5.86 1.79
C GLN A 330 44.02 -4.96 1.27
N THR A 331 43.78 -4.15 0.23
CA THR A 331 44.79 -3.20 -0.29
C THR A 331 45.14 -2.11 0.72
N ARG A 332 44.19 -1.67 1.55
CA ARG A 332 44.45 -0.66 2.60
C ARG A 332 45.21 -1.21 3.80
N SER A 333 45.01 -2.49 4.11
CA SER A 333 45.84 -3.21 5.09
C SER A 333 47.26 -3.46 4.55
N ALA A 334 47.40 -3.78 3.25
CA ALA A 334 48.70 -3.92 2.59
C ALA A 334 49.46 -2.58 2.47
N LEU A 335 48.79 -1.48 2.13
CA LEU A 335 49.38 -0.14 2.05
C LEU A 335 49.82 0.40 3.43
N LYS A 336 49.13 0.03 4.51
CA LYS A 336 49.58 0.36 5.88
C LYS A 336 50.79 -0.48 6.32
N LEU A 337 50.96 -1.70 5.79
CA LEU A 337 52.13 -2.54 6.03
C LEU A 337 53.36 -2.05 5.25
N ASP A 338 53.21 -1.60 4.00
CA ASP A 338 54.32 -1.05 3.21
C ASP A 338 54.80 0.32 3.70
N SER A 339 53.92 1.13 4.29
CA SER A 339 54.29 2.42 4.89
C SER A 339 55.13 2.28 6.17
N ALA A 340 55.13 1.10 6.80
CA ALA A 340 55.90 0.81 8.01
C ALA A 340 57.30 0.23 7.72
N HIS A 341 57.63 -0.07 6.45
CA HIS A 341 58.93 -0.62 6.04
C HIS A 341 59.88 0.40 5.37
N LEU A 342 59.48 1.68 5.26
CA LEU A 342 60.29 2.73 4.63
C LEU A 342 60.88 3.76 5.62
N MET A 343 60.95 3.43 6.91
CA MET A 343 61.70 4.23 7.89
C MET A 343 62.63 3.34 8.71
N GLU A 344 63.81 3.03 8.15
CA GLU A 344 65.02 2.77 8.95
C GLU A 344 66.12 3.78 8.59
N PRO A 345 66.94 4.19 9.57
CA PRO A 345 67.81 5.35 9.44
C PRO A 345 69.17 4.98 8.84
N VAL A 346 69.63 5.78 7.87
CA VAL A 346 71.04 5.79 7.50
C VAL A 346 71.79 6.55 8.60
N ALA A 347 72.67 5.83 9.31
CA ALA A 347 73.60 6.35 10.30
C ALA A 347 74.71 7.19 9.67
#